data_AF-A0A8X7Z467-F1
#
_entry.id   AF-A0A8X7Z467-F1
#
_cell.length_a   1.000
_cell.length_b   1.000
_cell.length_c   1.000
_cell.angle_alpha   90.00
_cell.angle_beta   90.00
_cell.angle_gamma   90.00
#
_symmetry.space_group_name_H-M   'P 1'
#
loop_
_entity.id
_entity.type
_entity.pdbx_description
1 polymer ?
#
loop_
_entity_poly.entity_id
_entity_poly.type
_entity_poly.pdbx_seq_one_letter_code
_entity_poly.pdbx_strand_id
1 'polypeptide(L)'
;MPRSLHANTLSTLLNPHLPNSYLTITKKQRKQTISHTLTMPGLTIGDSVPNLEVETTHGVIKLHDYIDTWTILFSHPGDFTPVCTTELGKMAAHAPEFAKRGVKLLGLSCDDVSSHAEWVKDIEAYTPGCKVTYPIIADPKRELIKILNMVDPDEKVSSGHNVPSRALHIVGADKRIKLSFLYPASTGRNMDEVVRVLDSLERSSKNKIATPANWKPGEDVVISPSVSDEEAKKLFPQGFKTVGLPSNKGYLRFTNVDH
;
A
#
# COMPACT_ATOMS: atom_id res chain seq x y z
N MET A 1 -73.57 -11.72 -16.21
CA MET A 1 -72.38 -12.04 -15.38
C MET A 1 -72.15 -10.88 -14.42
N PRO A 2 -72.33 -11.08 -13.11
CA PRO A 2 -72.27 -10.02 -12.10
C PRO A 2 -71.05 -10.15 -11.13
N ARG A 3 -70.94 -9.16 -10.22
CA ARG A 3 -70.19 -9.04 -8.94
C ARG A 3 -68.95 -8.14 -9.03
N SER A 4 -68.97 -6.89 -8.55
CA SER A 4 -69.24 -6.31 -7.21
C SER A 4 -68.14 -6.60 -6.18
N LEU A 5 -67.50 -5.50 -5.75
CA LEU A 5 -66.61 -5.31 -4.60
C LEU A 5 -66.93 -6.21 -3.40
N HIS A 6 -65.91 -6.82 -2.80
CA HIS A 6 -65.85 -7.17 -1.37
C HIS A 6 -64.44 -6.90 -0.84
N ALA A 7 -64.39 -6.05 0.19
CA ALA A 7 -63.23 -5.84 1.04
C ALA A 7 -63.04 -7.06 1.96
N ASN A 8 -61.83 -7.61 2.01
CA ASN A 8 -61.46 -8.64 2.96
C ASN A 8 -60.74 -8.02 4.16
N THR A 9 -61.47 -7.96 5.27
CA THR A 9 -60.97 -8.00 6.64
C THR A 9 -60.52 -9.42 6.99
N LEU A 10 -59.38 -9.58 7.67
CA LEU A 10 -58.98 -10.67 8.57
C LEU A 10 -57.60 -10.28 9.15
N SER A 11 -57.55 -9.75 10.38
CA SER A 11 -57.48 -10.49 11.65
C SER A 11 -56.06 -10.96 11.99
N THR A 12 -55.41 -10.16 12.85
CA THR A 12 -54.62 -10.56 14.02
C THR A 12 -53.83 -11.88 13.99
N LEU A 13 -52.51 -11.76 13.88
CA LEU A 13 -51.55 -12.59 14.63
C LEU A 13 -50.45 -11.69 15.22
N LEU A 14 -50.77 -11.06 16.35
CA LEU A 14 -49.79 -10.47 17.26
C LEU A 14 -49.17 -11.61 18.07
N ASN A 15 -47.86 -11.80 17.92
CA ASN A 15 -47.07 -12.71 18.75
C ASN A 15 -46.74 -12.00 20.08
N PRO A 16 -47.21 -12.47 21.26
CA PRO A 16 -47.11 -11.72 22.50
C PRO A 16 -45.96 -12.24 23.38
N HIS A 17 -44.69 -11.99 23.03
CA HIS A 17 -43.59 -12.16 23.98
C HIS A 17 -42.38 -11.27 23.65
N LEU A 18 -42.48 -9.98 23.93
CA LEU A 18 -41.34 -9.12 24.23
C LEU A 18 -41.77 -8.09 25.29
N PRO A 19 -41.13 -8.02 26.48
CA PRO A 19 -41.49 -7.03 27.47
C PRO A 19 -41.08 -5.63 27.02
N ASN A 20 -42.07 -4.75 27.04
CA ASN A 20 -41.98 -3.33 26.79
C ASN A 20 -41.15 -2.66 27.90
N SER A 21 -39.89 -2.32 27.64
CA SER A 21 -39.08 -1.48 28.52
C SER A 21 -38.42 -0.35 27.72
N TYR A 22 -39.28 0.54 27.21
CA TYR A 22 -38.83 1.85 26.76
C TYR A 22 -38.60 2.77 27.96
N LEU A 23 -37.38 3.34 27.98
CA LEU A 23 -37.07 4.70 28.41
C LEU A 23 -37.30 5.06 29.89
N THR A 24 -36.24 4.90 30.67
CA THR A 24 -35.90 5.91 31.70
C THR A 24 -34.39 6.10 31.75
N ILE A 25 -33.87 6.93 30.83
CA ILE A 25 -32.48 7.39 30.89
C ILE A 25 -32.42 8.43 32.02
N THR A 26 -31.96 7.99 33.19
CA THR A 26 -31.68 8.90 34.30
C THR A 26 -30.48 9.79 33.94
N LYS A 27 -30.49 11.05 34.41
CA LYS A 27 -29.44 12.07 34.19
C LYS A 27 -28.02 11.64 34.61
N LYS A 28 -27.82 10.42 35.11
CA LYS A 28 -26.54 9.84 35.56
C LYS A 28 -25.76 9.09 34.46
N GLN A 29 -26.34 8.85 33.28
CA GLN A 29 -25.66 8.19 32.15
C GLN A 29 -25.12 9.14 31.07
N ARG A 30 -25.17 10.46 31.27
CA ARG A 30 -24.64 11.46 30.32
C ARG A 30 -23.14 11.76 30.42
N LYS A 31 -22.39 10.97 31.18
CA LYS A 31 -20.92 11.08 31.29
C LYS A 31 -20.26 9.70 31.22
N GLN A 32 -20.55 8.94 30.17
CA GLN A 32 -19.53 8.05 29.62
C GLN A 32 -18.97 8.79 28.41
N THR A 33 -17.94 9.58 28.67
CA THR A 33 -17.03 10.02 27.61
C THR A 33 -16.59 8.74 26.92
N ILE A 34 -17.06 8.51 25.71
CA ILE A 34 -16.50 7.54 24.80
C ILE A 34 -15.08 8.05 24.55
N SER A 35 -14.14 7.70 25.43
CA SER A 35 -12.72 7.67 25.12
C SER A 35 -12.50 6.45 24.23
N HIS A 36 -13.16 6.44 23.08
CA HIS A 36 -12.61 5.69 21.97
C HIS A 36 -11.39 6.51 21.60
N THR A 37 -10.22 6.04 22.02
CA THR A 37 -8.97 6.45 21.39
C THR A 37 -9.24 6.26 19.91
N LEU A 38 -9.53 7.34 19.19
CA LEU A 38 -9.55 7.34 17.74
C LEU A 38 -8.11 6.97 17.38
N THR A 39 -7.87 5.68 17.19
CA THR A 39 -6.67 5.18 16.56
C THR A 39 -6.62 5.96 15.25
N MET A 40 -5.68 6.90 15.13
CA MET A 40 -5.55 7.65 13.89
C MET A 40 -5.46 6.60 12.77
N PRO A 41 -6.22 6.75 11.67
CA PRO A 41 -6.08 5.82 10.57
C PRO A 41 -4.60 5.76 10.23
N GLY A 42 -4.06 4.55 10.15
CA GLY A 42 -2.67 4.35 9.76
C GLY A 42 -2.40 5.03 8.41
N LEU A 43 -1.14 5.39 8.16
CA LEU A 43 -0.72 6.14 6.98
C LEU A 43 -1.34 5.57 5.67
N THR A 44 -1.97 6.44 4.88
CA THR A 44 -2.70 6.09 3.65
C THR A 44 -2.08 6.69 2.39
N ILE A 45 -2.63 6.35 1.22
CA ILE A 45 -2.18 6.93 -0.06
C ILE A 45 -2.39 8.45 -0.04
N GLY A 46 -1.36 9.20 -0.39
CA GLY A 46 -1.35 10.67 -0.40
C GLY A 46 -0.82 11.30 0.88
N ASP A 47 -0.74 10.57 1.99
CA ASP A 47 -0.13 11.06 3.22
C ASP A 47 1.38 11.23 3.07
N SER A 48 1.94 12.22 3.76
CA SER A 48 3.38 12.45 3.78
C SER A 48 4.06 11.56 4.80
N VAL A 49 5.18 10.94 4.43
CA VAL A 49 6.03 10.23 5.39
C VAL A 49 6.58 11.21 6.44
N PRO A 50 6.81 10.79 7.69
CA PRO A 50 7.31 11.68 8.72
C PRO A 50 8.74 12.13 8.42
N ASN A 51 9.09 13.36 8.80
CA ASN A 51 10.45 13.87 8.66
C ASN A 51 11.25 13.62 9.93
N LEU A 52 11.81 12.42 10.06
CA LEU A 52 12.54 11.98 11.24
C LEU A 52 14.01 11.68 10.89
N GLU A 53 14.87 11.79 11.88
CA GLU A 53 16.21 11.20 11.83
C GLU A 53 16.12 9.74 12.27
N VAL A 54 16.73 8.85 11.51
CA VAL A 54 16.71 7.40 11.73
C VAL A 54 18.12 6.84 11.62
N GLU A 55 18.43 5.86 12.46
CA GLU A 55 19.69 5.15 12.43
C GLU A 55 19.63 4.02 11.40
N THR A 56 20.67 3.87 10.59
CA THR A 56 20.72 2.85 9.54
C THR A 56 22.10 2.20 9.44
N THR A 57 22.18 1.10 8.68
CA THR A 57 23.47 0.49 8.29
C THR A 57 24.44 1.42 7.56
N HIS A 58 23.97 2.55 7.02
CA HIS A 58 24.81 3.57 6.37
C HIS A 58 24.98 4.83 7.21
N GLY A 59 24.71 4.76 8.53
CA GLY A 59 24.73 5.89 9.45
C GLY A 59 23.36 6.55 9.61
N VAL A 60 23.34 7.68 10.31
CA VAL A 60 22.11 8.42 10.56
C VAL A 60 21.68 9.17 9.30
N ILE A 61 20.41 9.05 8.92
CA ILE A 61 19.82 9.78 7.80
C ILE A 61 18.57 10.52 8.28
N LYS A 62 18.28 11.65 7.63
CA LYS A 62 16.98 12.32 7.74
C LYS A 62 16.08 11.85 6.61
N LEU A 63 14.90 11.32 6.94
CA LEU A 63 14.04 10.62 5.97
C LEU A 63 13.70 11.48 4.75
N HIS A 64 13.36 12.75 4.94
CA HIS A 64 13.03 13.61 3.79
C HIS A 64 14.25 13.97 2.95
N ASP A 65 15.44 14.02 3.53
CA ASP A 65 16.65 14.31 2.76
C ASP A 65 17.05 13.08 1.93
N TYR A 66 16.84 11.88 2.47
CA TYR A 66 17.07 10.63 1.74
C TYR A 66 16.07 10.42 0.58
N ILE A 67 14.80 10.76 0.80
CA ILE A 67 13.69 10.63 -0.19
C ILE A 67 13.68 11.83 -1.14
N ASP A 68 14.82 12.21 -1.70
CA ASP A 68 14.95 13.26 -2.73
C ASP A 68 14.36 12.82 -4.10
N THR A 69 14.28 11.51 -4.32
CA THR A 69 13.66 10.83 -5.47
C THR A 69 12.62 9.82 -4.98
N TRP A 70 11.98 9.12 -5.91
CA TRP A 70 11.14 7.97 -5.61
C TRP A 70 11.88 6.98 -4.72
N THR A 71 11.25 6.55 -3.64
CA THR A 71 11.85 5.63 -2.67
C THR A 71 10.87 4.52 -2.33
N ILE A 72 11.37 3.29 -2.34
CA ILE A 72 10.67 2.11 -1.83
C ILE A 72 11.13 1.90 -0.39
N LEU A 73 10.25 2.21 0.56
CA LEU A 73 10.44 1.96 1.98
C LEU A 73 9.73 0.65 2.34
N PHE A 74 10.48 -0.35 2.79
CA PHE A 74 9.92 -1.68 3.02
C PHE A 74 10.40 -2.27 4.34
N SER A 75 9.50 -2.97 5.02
CA SER A 75 9.81 -3.62 6.30
C SER A 75 9.96 -5.13 6.17
N HIS A 76 10.60 -5.74 7.16
CA HIS A 76 10.63 -7.20 7.36
C HIS A 76 10.49 -7.53 8.85
N PRO A 77 9.87 -8.68 9.21
CA PRO A 77 9.64 -9.06 10.60
C PRO A 77 10.87 -9.12 11.52
N GLY A 78 12.02 -9.54 10.98
CA GLY A 78 13.27 -9.56 11.73
C GLY A 78 14.41 -10.23 10.98
N ASP A 79 15.62 -9.89 11.40
CA ASP A 79 16.85 -10.46 10.89
C ASP A 79 16.96 -11.96 11.22
N PHE A 80 17.82 -12.68 10.50
CA PHE A 80 18.06 -14.12 10.68
C PHE A 80 16.81 -15.00 10.57
N THR A 81 15.81 -14.57 9.80
CA THR A 81 14.59 -15.35 9.53
C THR A 81 14.50 -15.77 8.06
N PRO A 82 13.99 -16.99 7.76
CA PRO A 82 14.18 -17.62 6.45
C PRO A 82 13.54 -16.85 5.30
N VAL A 83 12.26 -16.46 5.43
CA VAL A 83 11.56 -15.72 4.36
C VAL A 83 12.15 -14.32 4.17
N CYS A 84 12.60 -13.67 5.24
CA CYS A 84 13.24 -12.35 5.12
C CYS A 84 14.57 -12.45 4.36
N THR A 85 15.35 -13.51 4.59
CA THR A 85 16.62 -13.72 3.86
C THR A 85 16.36 -13.92 2.37
N THR A 86 15.32 -14.68 2.00
CA THR A 86 14.97 -14.86 0.58
C THR A 86 14.48 -13.56 -0.06
N GLU A 87 13.66 -12.77 0.65
CA GLU A 87 13.14 -11.50 0.16
C GLU A 87 14.22 -10.43 -0.03
N LEU A 88 15.09 -10.22 0.96
CA LEU A 88 16.15 -9.21 0.85
C LEU A 88 17.22 -9.64 -0.16
N GLY A 89 17.45 -10.95 -0.33
CA GLY A 89 18.27 -11.47 -1.43
C GLY A 89 17.68 -11.10 -2.80
N LYS A 90 16.35 -11.27 -2.98
CA LYS A 90 15.66 -10.83 -4.19
C LYS A 90 15.65 -9.32 -4.36
N MET A 91 15.49 -8.56 -3.28
CA MET A 91 15.57 -7.09 -3.31
C MET A 91 16.96 -6.63 -3.75
N ALA A 92 18.03 -7.23 -3.23
CA ALA A 92 19.41 -6.97 -3.67
C ALA A 92 19.62 -7.30 -5.16
N ALA A 93 19.07 -8.42 -5.64
CA ALA A 93 19.13 -8.78 -7.07
C ALA A 93 18.37 -7.79 -7.98
N HIS A 94 17.28 -7.18 -7.49
CA HIS A 94 16.50 -6.19 -8.23
C HIS A 94 16.97 -4.74 -8.01
N ALA A 95 17.86 -4.47 -7.05
CA ALA A 95 18.37 -3.13 -6.77
C ALA A 95 18.88 -2.39 -8.03
N PRO A 96 19.59 -3.05 -8.99
CA PRO A 96 19.96 -2.40 -10.25
C PRO A 96 18.76 -1.97 -11.11
N GLU A 97 17.66 -2.73 -11.11
CA GLU A 97 16.45 -2.37 -11.87
C GLU A 97 15.72 -1.15 -11.30
N PHE A 98 15.69 -1.02 -9.96
CA PHE A 98 15.19 0.17 -9.30
C PHE A 98 16.10 1.38 -9.54
N ALA A 99 17.43 1.18 -9.46
CA ALA A 99 18.41 2.23 -9.70
C ALA A 99 18.34 2.77 -11.15
N LYS A 100 18.12 1.92 -12.16
CA LYS A 100 17.89 2.34 -13.56
C LYS A 100 16.72 3.32 -13.73
N ARG A 101 15.73 3.23 -12.83
CA ARG A 101 14.55 4.13 -12.78
C ARG A 101 14.78 5.34 -11.88
N GLY A 102 15.96 5.46 -11.26
CA GLY A 102 16.25 6.51 -10.30
C GLY A 102 15.53 6.33 -8.96
N VAL A 103 15.14 5.09 -8.62
CA VAL A 103 14.44 4.76 -7.38
C VAL A 103 15.41 4.27 -6.32
N LYS A 104 15.32 4.83 -5.12
CA LYS A 104 16.07 4.40 -3.94
C LYS A 104 15.32 3.30 -3.17
N LEU A 105 16.06 2.41 -2.54
CA LEU A 105 15.54 1.41 -1.61
C LEU A 105 15.87 1.83 -0.17
N LEU A 106 14.99 1.50 0.77
CA LEU A 106 15.18 1.74 2.20
C LEU A 106 14.52 0.60 2.99
N GLY A 107 15.34 -0.27 3.56
CA GLY A 107 14.87 -1.38 4.39
C GLY A 107 14.57 -0.92 5.81
N LEU A 108 13.79 -1.71 6.56
CA LEU A 108 13.44 -1.42 7.95
C LEU A 108 13.13 -2.72 8.71
N SER A 109 13.70 -2.89 9.90
CA SER A 109 13.14 -3.79 10.92
C SER A 109 13.32 -3.22 12.32
N CYS A 110 12.95 -4.00 13.33
CA CYS A 110 13.07 -3.63 14.72
C CYS A 110 14.30 -4.23 15.42
N ASP A 111 15.24 -4.78 14.64
CA ASP A 111 16.56 -5.16 15.12
C ASP A 111 17.51 -3.95 15.11
N ASP A 112 18.69 -4.09 15.69
CA ASP A 112 19.70 -3.03 15.71
C ASP A 112 20.64 -3.08 14.49
N VAL A 113 21.40 -2.00 14.29
CA VAL A 113 22.31 -1.88 13.14
C VAL A 113 23.40 -2.96 13.12
N SER A 114 23.83 -3.44 14.30
CA SER A 114 24.86 -4.48 14.37
C SER A 114 24.32 -5.83 13.90
N SER A 115 23.08 -6.16 14.27
CA SER A 115 22.34 -7.31 13.75
C SER A 115 22.22 -7.23 12.23
N HIS A 116 21.78 -6.08 11.71
CA HIS A 116 21.64 -5.89 10.26
C HIS A 116 22.97 -6.12 9.53
N ALA A 117 24.07 -5.57 10.04
CA ALA A 117 25.39 -5.67 9.42
C ALA A 117 25.91 -7.11 9.36
N GLU A 118 25.66 -7.92 10.41
CA GLU A 118 25.99 -9.34 10.40
C GLU A 118 25.06 -10.13 9.47
N TRP A 119 23.75 -9.88 9.53
CA TRP A 119 22.77 -10.61 8.72
C TRP A 119 22.88 -10.34 7.23
N VAL A 120 23.33 -9.15 6.82
CA VAL A 120 23.63 -8.84 5.41
C VAL A 120 24.61 -9.85 4.80
N LYS A 121 25.56 -10.38 5.58
CA LYS A 121 26.49 -11.42 5.11
C LYS A 121 25.75 -12.70 4.72
N ASP A 122 24.74 -13.11 5.49
CA ASP A 122 23.92 -14.29 5.19
C ASP A 122 23.05 -14.08 3.95
N ILE A 123 22.47 -12.88 3.79
CA ILE A 123 21.69 -12.52 2.60
C ILE A 123 22.55 -12.63 1.33
N GLU A 124 23.76 -12.07 1.37
CA GLU A 124 24.70 -12.09 0.25
C GLU A 124 25.27 -13.49 -0.01
N ALA A 125 25.45 -14.30 1.03
CA ALA A 125 25.83 -15.70 0.89
C ALA A 125 24.72 -16.54 0.24
N TYR A 126 23.45 -16.30 0.60
CA TYR A 126 22.29 -16.95 0.01
C TYR A 126 22.05 -16.54 -1.45
N THR A 127 22.41 -15.30 -1.82
CA THR A 127 22.27 -14.76 -3.18
C THR A 127 23.61 -14.35 -3.78
N PRO A 128 24.47 -15.32 -4.17
CA PRO A 128 25.81 -15.02 -4.67
C PRO A 128 25.80 -14.04 -5.84
N GLY A 129 26.72 -13.07 -5.81
CA GLY A 129 26.85 -12.04 -6.84
C GLY A 129 25.93 -10.82 -6.67
N CYS A 130 25.00 -10.85 -5.72
CA CYS A 130 24.18 -9.70 -5.35
C CYS A 130 24.68 -9.07 -4.05
N LYS A 131 24.58 -7.74 -3.95
CA LYS A 131 25.02 -6.97 -2.78
C LYS A 131 23.87 -6.15 -2.21
N VAL A 132 23.76 -6.12 -0.88
CA VAL A 132 22.81 -5.22 -0.21
C VAL A 132 23.45 -3.82 -0.20
N THR A 133 23.04 -2.99 -1.16
CA THR A 133 23.61 -1.66 -1.39
C THR A 133 22.76 -0.52 -0.85
N TYR A 134 21.63 -0.86 -0.22
CA TYR A 134 20.69 0.09 0.36
C TYR A 134 20.75 0.05 1.89
N PRO A 135 20.49 1.19 2.56
CA PRO A 135 20.42 1.24 4.01
C PRO A 135 19.23 0.43 4.56
N ILE A 136 19.43 -0.16 5.73
CA ILE A 136 18.37 -0.78 6.55
C ILE A 136 18.25 0.03 7.84
N ILE A 137 17.06 0.56 8.11
CA ILE A 137 16.71 1.31 9.32
C ILE A 137 16.58 0.34 10.50
N ALA A 138 17.22 0.71 11.61
CA ALA A 138 17.01 0.09 12.91
C ALA A 138 15.90 0.83 13.69
N ASP A 139 14.79 0.15 14.00
CA ASP A 139 13.70 0.65 14.84
C ASP A 139 13.49 -0.21 16.11
N PRO A 140 14.49 -0.32 17.00
CA PRO A 140 14.38 -1.14 18.21
C PRO A 140 13.26 -0.67 19.13
N LYS A 141 12.91 0.62 19.09
CA LYS A 141 11.80 1.20 19.87
C LYS A 141 10.43 0.92 19.28
N ARG A 142 10.34 0.40 18.05
CA ARG A 142 9.08 0.07 17.33
C ARG A 142 8.16 1.26 17.15
N GLU A 143 8.71 2.47 17.12
CA GLU A 143 7.91 3.68 16.97
C GLU A 143 7.68 3.99 15.49
N LEU A 144 8.70 3.76 14.66
CA LEU A 144 8.61 4.05 13.24
C LEU A 144 7.65 3.10 12.54
N ILE A 145 7.63 1.81 12.90
CA ILE A 145 6.67 0.85 12.32
C ILE A 145 5.21 1.20 12.64
N LYS A 146 4.95 1.80 13.81
CA LYS A 146 3.60 2.25 14.18
C LYS A 146 3.19 3.46 13.35
N ILE A 147 4.09 4.44 13.23
CA ILE A 147 3.85 5.66 12.45
C ILE A 147 3.63 5.35 10.97
N LEU A 148 4.40 4.41 10.43
CA LEU A 148 4.29 3.97 9.05
C LEU A 148 3.19 2.93 8.82
N ASN A 149 2.41 2.55 9.84
CA ASN A 149 1.37 1.52 9.71
C ASN A 149 1.89 0.18 9.15
N MET A 150 3.07 -0.25 9.63
CA MET A 150 3.79 -1.45 9.23
C MET A 150 3.83 -2.52 10.33
N VAL A 151 2.91 -2.49 11.30
CA VAL A 151 2.88 -3.47 12.41
C VAL A 151 2.23 -4.78 11.93
N ASP A 152 2.82 -5.93 12.25
CA ASP A 152 2.14 -7.22 12.16
C ASP A 152 1.34 -7.45 13.47
N PRO A 153 0.00 -7.55 13.41
CA PRO A 153 -0.82 -7.65 14.61
C PRO A 153 -0.69 -9.00 15.31
N ASP A 154 -0.38 -10.05 14.56
CA ASP A 154 -0.44 -11.45 15.02
C ASP A 154 0.94 -11.96 15.46
N GLU A 155 2.02 -11.42 14.88
CA GLU A 155 3.39 -11.82 15.18
C GLU A 155 4.03 -10.97 16.28
N LYS A 156 4.73 -11.65 17.21
CA LYS A 156 5.40 -11.03 18.36
C LYS A 156 6.75 -11.69 18.64
N VAL A 157 7.71 -10.88 19.07
CA VAL A 157 8.93 -11.41 19.69
C VAL A 157 8.62 -12.01 21.06
N SER A 158 9.54 -12.79 21.62
CA SER A 158 9.41 -13.45 22.93
C SER A 158 9.10 -12.48 24.08
N SER A 159 9.52 -11.21 23.97
CA SER A 159 9.19 -10.16 24.94
C SER A 159 7.76 -9.62 24.83
N GLY A 160 6.94 -10.15 23.92
CA GLY A 160 5.53 -9.79 23.72
C GLY A 160 5.30 -8.55 22.85
N HIS A 161 6.35 -7.95 22.30
CA HIS A 161 6.22 -6.81 21.37
C HIS A 161 5.93 -7.28 19.95
N ASN A 162 5.08 -6.56 19.23
CA ASN A 162 4.84 -6.80 17.81
C ASN A 162 6.12 -6.58 16.97
N VAL A 163 6.15 -7.25 15.83
CA VAL A 163 7.18 -7.10 14.79
C VAL A 163 6.62 -6.32 13.60
N PRO A 164 7.48 -5.83 12.68
CA PRO A 164 7.01 -5.30 11.43
C PRO A 164 6.33 -6.38 10.57
N SER A 165 5.27 -6.03 9.84
CA SER A 165 4.74 -6.85 8.75
C SER A 165 5.65 -6.77 7.53
N ARG A 166 5.32 -7.48 6.44
CA ARG A 166 6.02 -7.37 5.15
C ARG A 166 5.44 -6.21 4.33
N ALA A 167 5.37 -5.04 4.94
CA ALA A 167 4.87 -3.85 4.31
C ALA A 167 5.87 -3.24 3.33
N LEU A 168 5.36 -2.52 2.33
CA LEU A 168 6.14 -1.75 1.38
C LEU A 168 5.35 -0.50 1.00
N HIS A 169 5.98 0.66 1.08
CA HIS A 169 5.45 1.94 0.59
C HIS A 169 6.32 2.44 -0.55
N ILE A 170 5.68 2.75 -1.67
CA ILE A 170 6.30 3.52 -2.76
C ILE A 170 6.01 4.99 -2.47
N VAL A 171 7.06 5.75 -2.17
CA VAL A 171 7.00 7.16 -1.78
C VAL A 171 7.55 8.00 -2.92
N GLY A 172 6.79 9.01 -3.34
CA GLY A 172 7.24 9.95 -4.37
C GLY A 172 8.27 10.96 -3.84
N ALA A 173 8.95 11.66 -4.74
CA ALA A 173 9.87 12.75 -4.39
C ALA A 173 9.17 13.90 -3.62
N ASP A 174 7.85 14.01 -3.72
CA ASP A 174 7.00 14.91 -2.92
C ASP A 174 6.73 14.41 -1.49
N LYS A 175 7.43 13.35 -1.07
CA LYS A 175 7.35 12.70 0.26
C LYS A 175 6.02 12.03 0.54
N ARG A 176 5.14 11.91 -0.45
CA ARG A 176 3.82 11.31 -0.30
C ARG A 176 3.80 9.85 -0.72
N ILE A 177 3.05 9.04 0.00
CA ILE A 177 2.79 7.64 -0.39
C ILE A 177 1.98 7.62 -1.67
N LYS A 178 2.44 6.83 -2.64
CA LYS A 178 1.80 6.61 -3.94
C LYS A 178 1.12 5.25 -4.01
N LEU A 179 1.69 4.25 -3.34
CA LEU A 179 1.17 2.90 -3.26
C LEU A 179 1.71 2.22 -2.00
N SER A 180 0.89 1.32 -1.43
CA SER A 180 1.31 0.46 -0.33
C SER A 180 0.94 -1.00 -0.60
N PHE A 181 1.85 -1.92 -0.31
CA PHE A 181 1.57 -3.34 -0.13
C PHE A 181 1.64 -3.69 1.35
N LEU A 182 0.67 -4.48 1.83
CA LEU A 182 0.63 -4.98 3.19
C LEU A 182 0.51 -6.51 3.14
N TYR A 183 1.64 -7.19 3.26
CA TYR A 183 1.69 -8.65 3.35
C TYR A 183 1.93 -9.07 4.81
N PRO A 184 1.28 -10.15 5.29
CA PRO A 184 1.59 -10.72 6.60
C PRO A 184 2.99 -11.35 6.58
N ALA A 185 3.56 -11.59 7.77
CA ALA A 185 4.85 -12.29 7.89
C ALA A 185 4.89 -13.66 7.19
N SER A 186 3.74 -14.32 7.00
CA SER A 186 3.63 -15.64 6.37
C SER A 186 3.73 -15.65 4.84
N THR A 187 3.63 -14.49 4.17
CA THR A 187 3.55 -14.43 2.69
C THR A 187 4.67 -13.56 2.13
N GLY A 188 5.65 -14.19 1.47
CA GLY A 188 6.71 -13.48 0.76
C GLY A 188 6.17 -12.62 -0.40
N ARG A 189 6.77 -11.44 -0.58
CA ARG A 189 6.41 -10.46 -1.61
C ARG A 189 6.90 -10.88 -2.99
N ASN A 190 6.17 -10.44 -4.01
CA ASN A 190 6.57 -10.57 -5.40
C ASN A 190 7.31 -9.30 -5.87
N MET A 191 8.63 -9.38 -6.08
CA MET A 191 9.42 -8.22 -6.53
C MET A 191 9.11 -7.79 -7.96
N ASP A 192 8.70 -8.71 -8.84
CA ASP A 192 8.31 -8.38 -10.21
C ASP A 192 7.08 -7.47 -10.22
N GLU A 193 6.15 -7.70 -9.29
CA GLU A 193 4.97 -6.83 -9.12
C GLU A 193 5.37 -5.44 -8.64
N VAL A 194 6.36 -5.34 -7.73
CA VAL A 194 6.88 -4.03 -7.26
C VAL A 194 7.48 -3.24 -8.43
N VAL A 195 8.27 -3.88 -9.29
CA VAL A 195 8.81 -3.25 -10.50
C VAL A 195 7.69 -2.83 -11.45
N ARG A 196 6.70 -3.70 -11.69
CA ARG A 196 5.57 -3.43 -12.59
C ARG A 196 4.72 -2.24 -12.13
N VAL A 197 4.40 -2.15 -10.84
CA VAL A 197 3.63 -1.01 -10.32
C VAL A 197 4.44 0.28 -10.29
N LEU A 198 5.76 0.19 -10.11
CA LEU A 198 6.63 1.34 -10.23
C LEU A 198 6.58 1.92 -11.65
N ASP A 199 6.70 1.06 -12.67
CA ASP A 199 6.57 1.46 -14.07
C ASP A 199 5.20 2.13 -14.33
N SER A 200 4.13 1.56 -13.78
CA SER A 200 2.77 2.13 -13.86
C SER A 200 2.67 3.53 -13.23
N LEU A 201 3.20 3.69 -12.01
CA LEU A 201 3.16 4.94 -11.26
C LEU A 201 3.95 6.05 -11.98
N GLU A 202 5.16 5.74 -12.44
CA GLU A 202 5.98 6.72 -13.15
C GLU A 202 5.32 7.16 -14.46
N ARG A 203 4.77 6.22 -15.24
CA ARG A 203 4.06 6.53 -16.49
C ARG A 203 2.82 7.39 -16.25
N SER A 204 2.00 7.01 -15.27
CA SER A 204 0.76 7.72 -14.93
C SER A 204 1.03 9.09 -14.31
N SER A 205 2.21 9.30 -13.69
CA SER A 205 2.60 10.62 -13.16
C SER A 205 2.98 11.62 -14.25
N LYS A 206 3.47 11.15 -15.40
CA LYS A 206 3.95 11.96 -16.52
C LYS A 206 2.87 12.17 -17.60
N ASN A 207 1.94 11.23 -17.71
CA ASN A 207 0.94 11.18 -18.78
C ASN A 207 -0.47 11.15 -18.17
N LYS A 208 -1.47 11.74 -18.84
CA LYS A 208 -2.87 11.67 -18.43
C LYS A 208 -3.51 10.30 -18.76
N ILE A 209 -2.91 9.23 -18.26
CA ILE A 209 -3.26 7.83 -18.50
C ILE A 209 -3.40 7.06 -17.19
N ALA A 210 -3.93 5.84 -17.28
CA ALA A 210 -3.92 4.82 -16.24
C ALA A 210 -3.56 3.47 -16.86
N THR A 211 -2.89 2.59 -16.12
CA THR A 211 -2.61 1.22 -16.59
C THR A 211 -3.80 0.29 -16.31
N PRO A 212 -4.26 -0.53 -17.26
CA PRO A 212 -5.36 -1.46 -17.05
C PRO A 212 -4.99 -2.61 -16.09
N ALA A 213 -5.98 -3.45 -15.76
CA ALA A 213 -5.77 -4.64 -14.95
C ALA A 213 -4.73 -5.58 -15.59
N ASN A 214 -3.81 -6.11 -14.79
CA ASN A 214 -2.72 -7.00 -15.20
C ASN A 214 -1.75 -6.42 -16.24
N TRP A 215 -1.78 -5.10 -16.45
CA TRP A 215 -0.92 -4.39 -17.41
C TRP A 215 0.56 -4.68 -17.20
N LYS A 216 1.30 -4.87 -18.30
CA LYS A 216 2.76 -4.97 -18.35
C LYS A 216 3.37 -3.88 -19.22
N PRO A 217 4.63 -3.47 -18.97
CA PRO A 217 5.36 -2.56 -19.86
C PRO A 217 5.29 -2.99 -21.32
N GLY A 218 5.05 -2.06 -22.24
CA GLY A 218 4.82 -2.31 -23.66
C GLY A 218 3.35 -2.51 -24.05
N GLU A 219 2.46 -2.84 -23.11
CA GLU A 219 1.02 -2.98 -23.37
C GLU A 219 0.29 -1.64 -23.38
N ASP A 220 -0.85 -1.59 -24.06
CA ASP A 220 -1.70 -0.40 -24.13
C ASP A 220 -2.17 0.07 -22.74
N VAL A 221 -2.20 1.39 -22.58
CA VAL A 221 -2.72 2.07 -21.40
C VAL A 221 -4.09 2.68 -21.69
N VAL A 222 -4.84 2.99 -20.62
CA VAL A 222 -6.15 3.64 -20.70
C VAL A 222 -5.98 5.16 -20.59
N ILE A 223 -6.57 5.92 -21.51
CA ILE A 223 -6.59 7.38 -21.43
C ILE A 223 -7.52 7.81 -20.29
N SER A 224 -7.06 8.73 -19.44
CA SER A 224 -7.87 9.23 -18.33
C SER A 224 -9.25 9.73 -18.81
N PRO A 225 -10.35 9.42 -18.10
CA PRO A 225 -11.69 9.90 -18.46
C PRO A 225 -11.82 11.43 -18.48
N SER A 226 -10.91 12.15 -17.81
CA SER A 226 -10.92 13.62 -17.78
C SER A 226 -10.38 14.29 -19.06
N VAL A 227 -9.77 13.50 -19.96
CA VAL A 227 -9.17 14.01 -21.21
C VAL A 227 -10.22 14.00 -22.32
N SER A 228 -10.48 15.12 -22.99
CA SER A 228 -11.40 15.13 -24.15
C SER A 228 -10.80 14.42 -25.37
N ASP A 229 -11.59 14.11 -26.40
CA ASP A 229 -11.05 13.47 -27.62
C ASP A 229 -10.12 14.41 -28.41
N GLU A 230 -10.38 15.72 -28.39
CA GLU A 230 -9.51 16.74 -29.00
C GLU A 230 -8.18 16.85 -28.26
N GLU A 231 -8.22 16.78 -26.93
CA GLU A 231 -7.00 16.76 -26.11
C GLU A 231 -6.24 15.45 -26.31
N ALA A 232 -6.94 14.30 -26.34
CA ALA A 232 -6.33 13.00 -26.58
C ALA A 232 -5.60 12.94 -27.93
N LYS A 233 -6.16 13.51 -29.00
CA LYS A 233 -5.48 13.58 -30.32
C LYS A 233 -4.18 14.39 -30.28
N LYS A 234 -4.07 15.37 -29.38
CA LYS A 234 -2.86 16.18 -29.19
C LYS A 234 -1.83 15.47 -28.32
N LEU A 235 -2.28 14.84 -27.22
CA LEU A 235 -1.41 14.13 -26.28
C LEU A 235 -0.88 12.81 -26.86
N PHE A 236 -1.67 12.16 -27.73
CA PHE A 236 -1.38 10.85 -28.31
C PHE A 236 -1.44 10.92 -29.85
N PRO A 237 -0.48 11.59 -30.52
CA PRO A 237 -0.46 11.75 -31.98
C PRO A 237 -0.34 10.44 -32.75
N GLN A 238 0.20 9.39 -32.12
CA GLN A 238 0.18 8.00 -32.62
C GLN A 238 -1.24 7.41 -32.74
N GLY A 239 -2.23 8.06 -32.13
CA GLY A 239 -3.63 7.65 -32.13
C GLY A 239 -4.04 6.88 -30.88
N PHE A 240 -5.35 6.64 -30.80
CA PHE A 240 -5.97 5.85 -29.73
C PHE A 240 -7.22 5.13 -30.25
N LYS A 241 -7.59 4.04 -29.60
CA LYS A 241 -8.75 3.22 -29.91
C LYS A 241 -9.83 3.40 -28.86
N THR A 242 -11.01 3.82 -29.27
CA THR A 242 -12.21 3.80 -28.42
C THR A 242 -12.95 2.48 -28.60
N VAL A 243 -13.26 1.80 -27.51
CA VAL A 243 -14.03 0.54 -27.53
C VAL A 243 -15.52 0.85 -27.61
N GLY A 244 -16.22 0.27 -28.59
CA GLY A 244 -17.67 0.30 -28.67
C GLY A 244 -18.29 -0.56 -27.57
N LEU A 245 -19.06 0.05 -26.68
CA LEU A 245 -19.69 -0.62 -25.54
C LEU A 245 -21.22 -0.45 -25.58
N PRO A 246 -22.01 -1.36 -24.98
CA PRO A 246 -23.49 -1.26 -24.97
C PRO A 246 -24.07 0.04 -24.41
N SER A 247 -23.32 0.73 -23.54
CA SER A 247 -23.72 2.02 -22.98
C SER A 247 -23.60 3.19 -23.96
N ASN A 248 -22.96 2.99 -25.12
CA ASN A 248 -22.58 4.02 -26.10
C ASN A 248 -21.70 5.15 -25.52
N LYS A 249 -21.11 4.96 -24.33
CA LYS A 249 -20.16 5.90 -23.73
C LYS A 249 -18.75 5.60 -24.25
N GLY A 250 -18.07 6.62 -24.77
CA GLY A 250 -16.70 6.53 -25.30
C GLY A 250 -15.58 6.60 -24.24
N TYR A 251 -15.82 6.12 -23.02
CA TYR A 251 -14.85 6.28 -21.91
C TYR A 251 -13.67 5.31 -21.98
N LEU A 252 -13.86 4.14 -22.60
CA LEU A 252 -12.86 3.09 -22.66
C LEU A 252 -11.96 3.29 -23.89
N ARG A 253 -10.90 4.07 -23.70
CA ARG A 253 -9.96 4.47 -24.75
C ARG A 253 -8.56 3.96 -24.42
N PHE A 254 -7.95 3.28 -25.39
CA PHE A 254 -6.61 2.70 -25.27
C PHE A 254 -5.62 3.38 -26.20
N THR A 255 -4.39 3.57 -25.73
CA THR A 255 -3.26 4.07 -26.53
C THR A 255 -1.95 3.44 -26.06
N ASN A 256 -0.96 3.38 -26.93
CA ASN A 256 0.39 2.94 -26.57
C ASN A 256 1.27 4.16 -26.29
N VAL A 257 2.03 4.14 -25.19
CA VAL A 257 2.89 5.27 -24.77
C VAL A 257 4.38 4.91 -24.77
N ASP A 258 4.75 3.76 -25.33
CA ASP A 258 6.12 3.24 -25.37
C ASP A 258 6.84 3.53 -26.70
N HIS A 259 6.55 4.68 -27.32
CA HIS A 259 7.17 5.14 -28.56
C HIS A 259 8.31 6.13 -28.32
#